data_AF-A0A6A5SIT7-F1
#
_entry.id   AF-A0A6A5SIT7-F1
#
_cell.length_a   1.000
_cell.length_b   1.000
_cell.length_c   1.000
_cell.angle_alpha   90.00
_cell.angle_beta   90.00
_cell.angle_gamma   90.00
#
_symmetry.space_group_name_H-M   'P 1'
#
loop_
_entity.id
_entity.type
_entity.pdbx_description
1 polymer ?
#
loop_
_entity_poly.entity_id
_entity_poly.type
_entity_poly.pdbx_seq_one_letter_code
_entity_poly.pdbx_strand_id
1 'polypeptide(L)'
;MSEDTTIKYIQHHTSIPAPNILKCTSERDDELGFEFMIMDRVPGTNLRHEWESMSWLKKEVVVRKVVAYLAQLFQKRFTRIGNLYATNNLQKLREASYIPDAVLLGANVSTPETAFCLSQIVSIPFFWGNRINFDVPRGPFKHSREWLAAELQLHIIQADEPEDDTEDSDSDSEDEPDELATPEAVKGRAQRLLKLLPTIFSDEHERFVLHHGDLNSDNILVDSDHNITGILDWECIHTVPLWYACETPKFLASDYERNELPDADIYLEEFDEETGKDIPNEALDCHMEEYEKTQLRNFFFEEMQRVCPEWVQVHRNSKLQTACSEVVSIFGEMIHANWVEGWIARVEKNGHCPSISSMLRGECCWD
;
A
#
# COMPACT_ATOMS: atom_id res chain seq x y z
N MET A 1 18.29 10.28 2.63
CA MET A 1 16.87 9.96 2.91
C MET A 1 16.14 9.63 1.61
N SER A 2 15.33 8.58 1.58
CA SER A 2 14.63 8.16 0.35
C SER A 2 13.44 9.06 0.01
N GLU A 3 12.63 9.44 0.99
CA GLU A 3 11.45 10.28 0.80
C GLU A 3 11.75 11.59 0.05
N ASP A 4 12.80 12.32 0.44
CA ASP A 4 13.24 13.54 -0.27
C ASP A 4 13.51 13.29 -1.75
N THR A 5 14.16 12.17 -2.04
CA THR A 5 14.48 11.78 -3.41
C THR A 5 13.21 11.45 -4.18
N THR A 6 12.27 10.73 -3.55
CA THR A 6 10.98 10.39 -4.14
C THR A 6 10.18 11.64 -4.48
N ILE A 7 10.02 12.58 -3.55
CA ILE A 7 9.30 13.84 -3.78
C ILE A 7 9.92 14.61 -4.95
N LYS A 8 11.25 14.76 -4.97
CA LYS A 8 11.96 15.41 -6.10
C LYS A 8 11.73 14.67 -7.41
N TYR A 9 11.73 13.34 -7.42
CA TYR A 9 11.46 12.57 -8.62
C TYR A 9 10.03 12.83 -9.14
N ILE A 10 9.04 12.82 -8.25
CA ILE A 10 7.63 13.08 -8.55
C ILE A 10 7.46 14.47 -9.16
N GLN A 11 8.01 15.51 -8.53
CA GLN A 11 7.94 16.90 -9.00
C GLN A 11 8.58 17.10 -10.38
N HIS A 12 9.67 16.39 -10.69
CA HIS A 12 10.34 16.51 -11.98
C HIS A 12 9.68 15.71 -13.12
N HIS A 13 8.99 14.60 -12.80
CA HIS A 13 8.55 13.64 -13.82
C HIS A 13 7.04 13.55 -13.99
N THR A 14 6.27 14.23 -13.14
CA THR A 14 4.81 14.19 -13.12
C THR A 14 4.22 15.57 -12.85
N SER A 15 2.92 15.70 -13.04
CA SER A 15 2.13 16.88 -12.64
C SER A 15 1.54 16.74 -11.23
N ILE A 16 1.98 15.76 -10.45
CA ILE A 16 1.42 15.50 -9.12
C ILE A 16 1.90 16.62 -8.18
N PRO A 17 0.99 17.34 -7.52
CA PRO A 17 1.39 18.36 -6.57
C PRO A 17 1.97 17.66 -5.33
N ALA A 18 3.22 17.93 -5.02
CA ALA A 18 3.93 17.40 -3.86
C ALA A 18 4.64 18.55 -3.12
N PRO A 19 4.83 18.47 -1.80
CA PRO A 19 5.42 19.55 -1.01
C PRO A 19 6.84 19.90 -1.48
N ASN A 20 7.22 21.18 -1.46
CA ASN A 20 8.60 21.56 -1.72
C ASN A 20 9.45 21.31 -0.47
N ILE A 21 10.59 20.67 -0.66
CA ILE A 21 11.51 20.39 0.43
C ILE A 21 12.46 21.58 0.60
N LEU A 22 12.43 22.19 1.77
CA LEU A 22 13.26 23.35 2.12
C LEU A 22 14.61 22.92 2.68
N LYS A 23 14.61 21.88 3.51
CA LYS A 23 15.81 21.31 4.12
C LYS A 23 15.57 19.85 4.49
N CYS A 24 16.56 19.00 4.28
CA CYS A 24 16.54 17.64 4.81
C CYS A 24 17.94 17.24 5.26
N THR A 25 18.01 16.36 6.25
CA THR A 25 19.25 15.73 6.69
C THR A 25 19.00 14.27 7.03
N SER A 26 19.98 13.42 6.70
CA SER A 26 20.05 12.04 7.17
C SER A 26 21.28 11.81 8.05
N GLU A 27 22.03 12.87 8.38
CA GLU A 27 23.18 12.80 9.27
C GLU A 27 22.70 13.02 10.70
N ARG A 28 23.15 12.19 11.65
CA ARG A 28 22.84 12.31 13.08
C ARG A 28 23.86 13.15 13.84
N ASP A 29 24.85 13.71 13.14
CA ASP A 29 25.93 14.52 13.72
C ASP A 29 25.58 16.01 13.79
N ASP A 30 24.34 16.40 13.48
CA ASP A 30 23.88 17.78 13.60
C ASP A 30 23.35 18.13 15.00
N GLU A 31 22.99 19.40 15.21
CA GLU A 31 22.50 19.90 16.51
C GLU A 31 21.24 19.20 17.02
N LEU A 32 20.45 18.58 16.13
CA LEU A 32 19.22 17.90 16.49
C LEU A 32 19.47 16.43 16.81
N GLY A 33 20.48 15.80 16.19
CA GLY A 33 20.87 14.43 16.50
C GLY A 33 19.94 13.36 15.92
N PHE A 34 18.99 13.75 15.07
CA PHE A 34 18.02 12.86 14.43
C PHE A 34 17.73 13.32 12.99
N GLU A 35 17.27 12.37 12.18
CA GLU A 35 16.90 12.64 10.78
C GLU A 35 15.65 13.53 10.72
N PHE A 36 15.67 14.56 9.87
CA PHE A 36 14.51 15.44 9.72
C PHE A 36 14.35 15.95 8.30
N MET A 37 13.10 16.33 7.98
CA MET A 37 12.72 17.06 6.78
C MET A 37 11.92 18.30 7.17
N ILE A 38 12.24 19.44 6.56
CA ILE A 38 11.45 20.66 6.59
C ILE A 38 10.97 20.90 5.16
N MET A 39 9.66 21.11 5.02
CA MET A 39 8.99 21.32 3.75
C MET A 39 7.96 22.44 3.85
N ASP A 40 7.49 22.92 2.69
CA ASP A 40 6.40 23.87 2.61
C ASP A 40 5.12 23.32 3.24
N ARG A 41 4.39 24.18 3.95
CA ARG A 41 3.01 23.88 4.32
C ARG A 41 2.12 24.02 3.08
N VAL A 42 1.75 22.90 2.49
CA VAL A 42 0.86 22.88 1.32
C VAL A 42 -0.51 23.46 1.71
N PRO A 43 -1.06 24.43 0.95
CA PRO A 43 -2.35 25.03 1.25
C PRO A 43 -3.50 24.06 0.95
N GLY A 44 -4.53 24.05 1.80
CA GLY A 44 -5.72 23.22 1.63
C GLY A 44 -6.17 22.57 2.94
N THR A 45 -7.24 21.79 2.86
CA THR A 45 -7.74 20.89 3.91
C THR A 45 -7.65 19.44 3.43
N ASN A 46 -7.56 18.49 4.36
CA ASN A 46 -7.59 17.06 4.02
C ASN A 46 -8.92 16.72 3.35
N LEU A 47 -8.85 15.95 2.27
CA LEU A 47 -10.01 15.51 1.49
C LEU A 47 -11.05 14.86 2.39
N ARG A 48 -10.62 14.13 3.44
CA ARG A 48 -11.48 13.49 4.43
C ARG A 48 -12.51 14.45 5.05
N HIS A 49 -12.10 15.67 5.38
CA HIS A 49 -12.97 16.63 6.05
C HIS A 49 -14.00 17.28 5.11
N GLU A 50 -13.66 17.38 3.83
CA GLU A 50 -14.56 17.97 2.82
C GLU A 50 -15.42 16.91 2.14
N TRP A 51 -15.04 15.62 2.21
CA TRP A 51 -15.60 14.55 1.38
C TRP A 51 -17.11 14.43 1.48
N GLU A 52 -17.64 14.33 2.69
CA GLU A 52 -19.09 14.19 2.91
C GLU A 52 -19.88 15.37 2.32
N SER A 53 -19.36 16.59 2.47
CA SER A 53 -20.02 17.82 2.00
C SER A 53 -19.87 18.10 0.50
N MET A 54 -18.92 17.42 -0.16
CA MET A 54 -18.66 17.64 -1.58
C MET A 54 -19.81 17.15 -2.46
N SER A 55 -20.14 17.93 -3.49
CA SER A 55 -21.07 17.48 -4.51
C SER A 55 -20.49 16.34 -5.33
N TRP A 56 -21.37 15.47 -5.84
CA TRP A 56 -21.02 14.35 -6.72
C TRP A 56 -20.09 14.76 -7.87
N LEU A 57 -20.40 15.87 -8.56
CA LEU A 57 -19.60 16.36 -9.67
C LEU A 57 -18.17 16.73 -9.24
N LYS A 58 -17.98 17.25 -8.02
CA LYS A 58 -16.65 17.57 -7.48
C LYS A 58 -15.87 16.30 -7.12
N LYS A 59 -16.54 15.29 -6.54
CA LYS A 59 -15.93 13.97 -6.29
C LYS A 59 -15.43 13.33 -7.59
N GLU A 60 -16.22 13.37 -8.66
CA GLU A 60 -15.77 12.90 -9.98
C GLU A 60 -14.54 13.66 -10.47
N VAL A 61 -14.46 14.99 -10.29
CA VAL A 61 -13.30 15.79 -10.69
C VAL A 61 -12.04 15.35 -9.92
N VAL A 62 -12.16 15.10 -8.62
CA VAL A 62 -11.06 14.55 -7.79
C VAL A 62 -10.63 13.19 -8.33
N VAL A 63 -11.58 12.26 -8.56
CA VAL A 63 -11.29 10.93 -9.11
C VAL A 63 -10.59 11.02 -10.47
N ARG A 64 -11.06 11.87 -11.40
CA ARG A 64 -10.40 12.07 -12.71
C ARG A 64 -8.96 12.58 -12.55
N LYS A 65 -8.69 13.47 -11.60
CA LYS A 65 -7.34 13.97 -11.32
C LYS A 65 -6.44 12.87 -10.77
N VAL A 66 -6.94 12.07 -9.82
CA VAL A 66 -6.19 10.91 -9.30
C VAL A 66 -5.90 9.90 -10.41
N VAL A 67 -6.86 9.56 -11.27
CA VAL A 67 -6.65 8.70 -12.44
C VAL A 67 -5.50 9.22 -13.32
N ALA A 68 -5.49 10.53 -13.59
CA ALA A 68 -4.41 11.15 -14.38
C ALA A 68 -3.04 11.07 -13.68
N TYR A 69 -2.99 11.15 -12.35
CA TYR A 69 -1.76 11.01 -11.58
C TYR A 69 -1.25 9.57 -11.55
N LEU A 70 -2.11 8.61 -11.27
CA LEU A 70 -1.76 7.18 -11.28
C LEU A 70 -1.32 6.72 -12.68
N ALA A 71 -1.95 7.21 -13.74
CA ALA A 71 -1.53 6.92 -15.11
C ALA A 71 -0.12 7.47 -15.40
N GLN A 72 0.22 8.65 -14.89
CA GLN A 72 1.58 9.21 -15.03
C GLN A 72 2.62 8.36 -14.29
N LEU A 73 2.34 7.94 -13.05
CA LEU A 73 3.21 7.03 -12.30
C LEU A 73 3.39 5.69 -13.00
N PHE A 74 2.28 5.12 -13.49
CA PHE A 74 2.29 3.86 -14.20
C PHE A 74 3.18 3.93 -15.45
N GLN A 75 3.18 5.02 -16.20
CA GLN A 75 4.03 5.18 -17.38
C GLN A 75 5.54 5.24 -17.05
N LYS A 76 5.94 5.54 -15.81
CA LYS A 76 7.35 5.56 -15.40
C LYS A 76 7.79 4.16 -14.98
N ARG A 77 8.37 3.42 -15.94
CA ARG A 77 8.83 2.05 -15.74
C ARG A 77 10.25 1.98 -15.17
N PHE A 78 10.42 1.09 -14.21
CA PHE A 78 11.68 0.74 -13.57
C PHE A 78 12.00 -0.75 -13.77
N THR A 79 13.24 -1.14 -13.48
CA THR A 79 13.76 -2.51 -13.71
C THR A 79 14.02 -3.30 -12.43
N ARG A 80 13.82 -2.69 -11.26
CA ARG A 80 13.95 -3.32 -9.95
C ARG A 80 12.85 -2.84 -9.00
N ILE A 81 12.61 -3.60 -7.94
CA ILE A 81 11.82 -3.21 -6.76
C ILE A 81 12.78 -2.59 -5.76
N GLY A 82 12.62 -1.32 -5.42
CA GLY A 82 13.52 -0.59 -4.52
C GLY A 82 13.07 0.84 -4.26
N ASN A 83 13.63 1.45 -3.22
CA ASN A 83 13.45 2.88 -2.95
C ASN A 83 14.36 3.73 -3.84
N LEU A 84 13.94 4.97 -4.09
CA LEU A 84 14.77 5.97 -4.78
C LEU A 84 15.72 6.66 -3.80
N TYR A 85 16.96 6.87 -4.24
CA TYR A 85 18.00 7.60 -3.51
C TYR A 85 18.77 8.54 -4.44
N ALA A 86 19.24 9.67 -3.89
CA ALA A 86 20.07 10.62 -4.63
C ALA A 86 21.47 10.05 -4.94
N THR A 87 21.96 10.31 -6.15
CA THR A 87 23.22 9.75 -6.66
C THR A 87 24.48 10.41 -6.09
N ASN A 88 24.39 11.62 -5.56
CA ASN A 88 25.50 12.30 -4.87
C ASN A 88 26.01 11.53 -3.65
N ASN A 89 25.19 10.64 -3.08
CA ASN A 89 25.60 9.74 -2.03
C ASN A 89 26.24 8.44 -2.57
N LEU A 90 26.15 8.11 -3.86
CA LEU A 90 26.59 6.80 -4.37
C LEU A 90 28.08 6.52 -4.23
N GLN A 91 28.94 7.51 -4.39
CA GLN A 91 30.37 7.29 -4.23
C GLN A 91 30.68 6.97 -2.76
N LYS A 92 30.14 7.75 -1.82
CA LYS A 92 30.20 7.48 -0.38
C LYS A 92 29.55 6.14 0.00
N LEU A 93 28.40 5.81 -0.58
CA LEU A 93 27.62 4.60 -0.28
C LEU A 93 28.23 3.32 -0.87
N ARG A 94 28.91 3.41 -2.02
CA ARG A 94 29.73 2.33 -2.60
C ARG A 94 31.01 2.13 -1.82
N GLU A 95 31.69 3.21 -1.44
CA GLU A 95 32.92 3.17 -0.63
C GLU A 95 32.66 2.64 0.79
N ALA A 96 31.47 2.91 1.35
CA ALA A 96 31.06 2.40 2.65
C ALA A 96 30.36 1.02 2.59
N SER A 97 30.28 0.37 1.43
CA SER A 97 29.60 -0.93 1.21
C SER A 97 28.11 -0.99 1.60
N TYR A 98 27.47 0.16 1.87
CA TYR A 98 26.06 0.21 2.29
C TYR A 98 25.08 -0.08 1.13
N ILE A 99 25.50 0.11 -0.13
CA ILE A 99 24.65 -0.12 -1.30
C ILE A 99 25.44 -0.86 -2.40
N PRO A 100 25.53 -2.21 -2.33
CA PRO A 100 26.27 -3.00 -3.31
C PRO A 100 25.61 -3.04 -4.70
N ASP A 101 24.27 -3.00 -4.75
CA ASP A 101 23.48 -3.34 -5.95
C ASP A 101 22.65 -2.17 -6.51
N ALA A 102 23.05 -0.92 -6.26
CA ALA A 102 22.33 0.25 -6.78
C ALA A 102 22.22 0.25 -8.31
N VAL A 103 20.99 0.46 -8.81
CA VAL A 103 20.73 0.66 -10.24
C VAL A 103 20.60 2.15 -10.54
N LEU A 104 21.52 2.68 -11.34
CA LEU A 104 21.51 4.09 -11.76
C LEU A 104 20.38 4.38 -12.74
N LEU A 105 19.70 5.50 -12.52
CA LEU A 105 18.68 6.04 -13.39
C LEU A 105 19.11 7.42 -13.88
N GLY A 106 18.96 7.69 -15.18
CA GLY A 106 19.21 9.02 -15.74
C GLY A 106 20.67 9.38 -16.06
N ALA A 107 21.59 8.41 -16.07
CA ALA A 107 23.04 8.61 -16.28
C ALA A 107 23.46 9.23 -17.63
N ASN A 108 22.52 9.54 -18.53
CA ASN A 108 22.78 10.18 -19.83
C ASN A 108 22.47 11.68 -19.86
N VAL A 109 22.08 12.30 -18.74
CA VAL A 109 21.78 13.74 -18.69
C VAL A 109 22.80 14.45 -17.81
N SER A 110 23.45 15.47 -18.35
CA SER A 110 24.52 16.27 -17.76
C SER A 110 24.13 17.09 -16.51
N THR A 111 23.07 16.70 -15.80
CA THR A 111 22.49 17.40 -14.64
C THR A 111 22.52 16.48 -13.41
N PRO A 112 23.42 16.71 -12.45
CA PRO A 112 23.52 15.92 -11.21
C PRO A 112 22.22 15.88 -10.39
N GLU A 113 21.38 16.91 -10.50
CA GLU A 113 20.14 17.09 -9.76
C GLU A 113 19.02 16.12 -10.18
N THR A 114 19.14 15.51 -11.36
CA THR A 114 18.16 14.56 -11.91
C THR A 114 18.64 13.12 -11.90
N ALA A 115 19.80 12.87 -11.29
CA ALA A 115 20.41 11.55 -11.26
C ALA A 115 19.98 10.83 -9.97
N PHE A 116 19.29 9.69 -10.14
CA PHE A 116 18.73 8.88 -9.06
C PHE A 116 19.29 7.45 -9.11
N CYS A 117 19.19 6.71 -8.01
CA CYS A 117 19.41 5.27 -8.02
C CYS A 117 18.32 4.52 -7.25
N LEU A 118 18.02 3.31 -7.70
CA LEU A 118 17.23 2.35 -6.95
C LEU A 118 18.15 1.54 -6.04
N SER A 119 17.75 1.36 -4.78
CA SER A 119 18.45 0.52 -3.82
C SER A 119 17.48 -0.16 -2.84
N GLN A 120 18.00 -0.63 -1.71
CA GLN A 120 17.29 -1.31 -0.64
C GLN A 120 15.95 -0.65 -0.30
N ILE A 121 14.95 -1.48 -0.07
CA ILE A 121 13.63 -1.06 0.34
C ILE A 121 13.68 -0.55 1.79
N VAL A 122 13.00 0.55 2.01
CA VAL A 122 12.56 1.06 3.31
C VAL A 122 11.05 0.92 3.32
N SER A 123 10.55 -0.09 4.02
CA SER A 123 9.13 -0.32 4.24
C SER A 123 8.91 -0.90 5.63
N ILE A 124 7.76 -0.59 6.22
CA ILE A 124 7.41 -0.96 7.60
C ILE A 124 7.67 -2.44 7.89
N PRO A 125 7.26 -3.42 7.05
CA PRO A 125 7.50 -4.83 7.32
C PRO A 125 8.97 -5.17 7.57
N PHE A 126 9.91 -4.46 6.95
CA PHE A 126 11.34 -4.74 6.99
C PHE A 126 12.07 -4.11 8.18
N PHE A 127 11.58 -3.03 8.78
CA PHE A 127 12.32 -2.33 9.85
C PHE A 127 11.56 -2.22 11.17
N TRP A 128 10.26 -2.54 11.20
CA TRP A 128 9.48 -2.47 12.44
C TRP A 128 9.97 -3.46 13.50
N GLY A 129 10.01 -3.03 14.76
CA GLY A 129 10.54 -3.84 15.87
C GLY A 129 12.00 -4.25 15.66
N ASN A 130 12.34 -5.50 15.97
CA ASN A 130 13.70 -6.03 15.80
C ASN A 130 14.05 -6.36 14.33
N ARG A 131 13.09 -6.26 13.39
CA ARG A 131 13.28 -6.69 12.00
C ARG A 131 14.35 -5.91 11.26
N ILE A 132 14.66 -4.68 11.69
CA ILE A 132 15.78 -3.90 11.13
C ILE A 132 17.13 -4.62 11.26
N ASN A 133 17.29 -5.47 12.28
CA ASN A 133 18.52 -6.21 12.57
C ASN A 133 18.59 -7.58 11.88
N PHE A 134 17.50 -8.04 11.27
CA PHE A 134 17.47 -9.35 10.60
C PHE A 134 18.29 -9.33 9.32
N ASP A 135 19.10 -10.38 9.14
CA ASP A 135 19.88 -10.63 7.92
C ASP A 135 18.98 -11.23 6.84
N VAL A 136 18.20 -10.36 6.20
CA VAL A 136 17.36 -10.69 5.05
C VAL A 136 17.74 -9.84 3.84
N PRO A 137 17.55 -10.34 2.61
CA PRO A 137 17.67 -9.51 1.42
C PRO A 137 16.70 -8.33 1.48
N ARG A 138 17.18 -7.10 1.24
CA ARG A 138 16.36 -5.87 1.25
C ARG A 138 16.23 -5.24 -0.13
N GLY A 139 16.62 -5.96 -1.18
CA GLY A 139 16.64 -5.45 -2.55
C GLY A 139 17.87 -4.59 -2.87
N PRO A 140 17.88 -3.93 -4.05
CA PRO A 140 16.75 -3.82 -4.97
C PRO A 140 16.47 -5.16 -5.69
N PHE A 141 15.23 -5.65 -5.62
CA PHE A 141 14.87 -6.98 -6.13
C PHE A 141 14.66 -6.98 -7.64
N LYS A 142 14.91 -8.12 -8.29
CA LYS A 142 14.70 -8.29 -9.74
C LYS A 142 13.31 -8.79 -10.08
N HIS A 143 12.71 -9.54 -9.16
CA HIS A 143 11.44 -10.24 -9.38
C HIS A 143 10.52 -10.13 -8.15
N SER A 144 9.21 -10.15 -8.38
CA SER A 144 8.16 -10.14 -7.35
C SER A 144 8.35 -11.25 -6.31
N ARG A 145 8.70 -12.46 -6.76
CA ARG A 145 8.94 -13.61 -5.87
C ARG A 145 10.11 -13.40 -4.91
N GLU A 146 11.14 -12.65 -5.31
CA GLU A 146 12.31 -12.40 -4.46
C GLU A 146 11.95 -11.44 -3.32
N TRP A 147 11.14 -10.42 -3.64
CA TRP A 147 10.63 -9.48 -2.66
C TRP A 147 9.70 -10.16 -1.64
N LEU A 148 8.69 -10.90 -2.10
CA LEU A 148 7.77 -11.61 -1.19
C LEU A 148 8.49 -12.71 -0.40
N ALA A 149 9.50 -13.37 -0.98
CA ALA A 149 10.31 -14.34 -0.24
C ALA A 149 11.10 -13.68 0.90
N ALA A 150 11.62 -12.47 0.69
CA ALA A 150 12.31 -11.73 1.74
C ALA A 150 11.34 -11.33 2.88
N GLU A 151 10.10 -10.96 2.56
CA GLU A 151 9.08 -10.70 3.59
C GLU A 151 8.73 -11.97 4.39
N LEU A 152 8.55 -13.11 3.72
CA LEU A 152 8.32 -14.38 4.41
C LEU A 152 9.51 -14.81 5.28
N GLN A 153 10.75 -14.49 4.88
CA GLN A 153 11.94 -14.76 5.69
C GLN A 153 11.94 -13.97 7.00
N LEU A 154 11.40 -12.74 7.01
CA LEU A 154 11.25 -11.97 8.25
C LEU A 154 10.40 -12.73 9.27
N HIS A 155 9.29 -13.32 8.83
CA HIS A 155 8.43 -14.11 9.71
C HIS A 155 9.08 -15.41 10.19
N ILE A 156 9.89 -16.06 9.34
CA ILE A 156 10.64 -17.26 9.73
C ILE A 156 11.66 -16.93 10.83
N ILE A 157 12.44 -15.86 10.64
CA ILE A 157 13.45 -15.42 11.62
C ILE A 157 12.76 -14.95 12.91
N GLN A 158 11.69 -14.16 12.81
CA GLN A 158 10.91 -13.72 13.97
C GLN A 158 10.42 -14.92 14.80
N ALA A 159 10.00 -16.02 14.16
CA ALA A 159 9.57 -17.24 14.85
C ALA A 159 10.75 -18.06 15.44
N ASP A 160 12.01 -17.72 15.15
CA ASP A 160 13.18 -18.27 15.85
C ASP A 160 13.65 -17.40 17.03
N GLU A 161 13.19 -16.14 17.10
CA GLU A 161 13.52 -15.27 18.22
C GLU A 161 12.82 -15.76 19.50
N PRO A 162 13.50 -15.69 20.67
CA PRO A 162 12.85 -15.96 21.93
C PRO A 162 11.74 -14.92 22.17
N GLU A 163 10.59 -15.37 22.69
CA GLU A 163 9.55 -14.45 23.16
C GLU A 163 10.16 -13.53 24.23
N ASP A 164 10.15 -12.23 23.98
CA ASP A 164 10.59 -11.24 24.97
C ASP A 164 9.41 -11.05 25.93
N ASP A 165 9.51 -11.63 27.15
CA ASP A 165 8.50 -11.59 28.21
C ASP A 165 8.15 -10.17 28.72
N THR A 166 8.51 -9.10 27.99
CA THR A 166 8.52 -7.71 28.49
C THR A 166 7.55 -6.74 27.82
N GLU A 167 6.70 -7.15 26.90
CA GLU A 167 5.61 -6.29 26.42
C GLU A 167 4.26 -6.75 26.98
N ASP A 168 3.87 -6.14 28.11
CA ASP A 168 2.54 -6.01 28.72
C ASP A 168 1.39 -6.79 28.04
N SER A 169 1.46 -8.12 28.10
CA SER A 169 0.32 -9.00 27.87
C SER A 169 -0.51 -9.04 29.16
N ASP A 170 -1.29 -7.98 29.40
CA ASP A 170 -2.44 -8.01 30.33
C ASP A 170 -3.59 -8.87 29.75
N SER A 171 -3.27 -9.99 29.09
CA SER A 171 -4.22 -10.99 28.63
C SER A 171 -4.16 -12.18 29.58
N ASP A 172 -4.88 -12.06 30.70
CA ASP A 172 -5.30 -13.18 31.56
C ASP A 172 -6.30 -14.08 30.80
N SER A 173 -5.93 -14.61 29.63
CA SER A 173 -6.65 -15.74 29.05
C SER A 173 -5.81 -17.00 29.19
N GLU A 174 -6.32 -17.94 29.99
CA GLU A 174 -5.84 -19.32 30.08
C GLU A 174 -6.15 -20.10 28.77
N ASP A 175 -6.05 -19.46 27.61
CA ASP A 175 -6.31 -20.10 26.34
C ASP A 175 -5.11 -20.97 25.96
N GLU A 176 -5.37 -22.23 25.62
CA GLU A 176 -4.35 -23.11 25.04
C GLU A 176 -3.72 -22.40 23.83
N PRO A 177 -2.39 -22.45 23.66
CA PRO A 177 -1.73 -21.82 22.53
C PRO A 177 -2.35 -22.34 21.25
N ASP A 178 -2.87 -21.44 20.42
CA ASP A 178 -3.41 -21.77 19.10
C ASP A 178 -2.37 -22.62 18.35
N GLU A 179 -2.73 -23.85 17.94
CA GLU A 179 -1.82 -24.77 17.26
C GLU A 179 -1.18 -24.11 16.02
N LEU A 180 -1.88 -23.13 15.41
CA LEU A 180 -1.40 -22.36 14.27
C LEU A 180 -0.46 -21.21 14.65
N ALA A 181 -0.42 -20.77 15.90
CA ALA A 181 0.47 -19.71 16.37
C ALA A 181 1.88 -20.23 16.73
N THR A 182 2.06 -21.55 16.85
CA THR A 182 3.37 -22.14 17.18
C THR A 182 4.45 -21.73 16.17
N PRO A 183 5.71 -21.49 16.63
CA PRO A 183 6.84 -21.21 15.73
C PRO A 183 6.98 -22.19 14.57
N GLU A 184 6.77 -23.49 14.83
CA GLU A 184 6.82 -24.55 13.82
C GLU A 184 5.69 -24.40 12.79
N ALA A 185 4.47 -24.07 13.22
CA ALA A 185 3.34 -23.86 12.32
C ALA A 185 3.55 -22.61 11.43
N VAL A 186 4.04 -21.50 12.00
CA VAL A 186 4.38 -20.29 11.25
C VAL A 186 5.44 -20.59 10.19
N LYS A 187 6.54 -21.25 10.56
CA LYS A 187 7.60 -21.66 9.63
C LYS A 187 7.07 -22.63 8.57
N GLY A 188 6.20 -23.58 8.96
CA GLY A 188 5.56 -24.53 8.05
C GLY A 188 4.72 -23.83 6.97
N ARG A 189 3.89 -22.86 7.36
CA ARG A 189 3.10 -22.04 6.40
C ARG A 189 4.00 -21.20 5.50
N ALA A 190 5.01 -20.53 6.06
CA ALA A 190 5.93 -19.70 5.29
C ALA A 190 6.68 -20.53 4.23
N GLN A 191 7.15 -21.73 4.59
CA GLN A 191 7.81 -22.65 3.66
C GLN A 191 6.89 -23.14 2.55
N ARG A 192 5.60 -23.34 2.82
CA ARG A 192 4.62 -23.69 1.78
C ARG A 192 4.38 -22.53 0.82
N LEU A 193 4.19 -21.31 1.33
CA LEU A 193 4.08 -20.11 0.49
C LEU A 193 5.34 -19.89 -0.37
N LEU A 194 6.53 -20.02 0.20
CA LEU A 194 7.79 -19.92 -0.54
C LEU A 194 7.86 -20.90 -1.73
N LYS A 195 7.31 -22.11 -1.59
CA LYS A 195 7.23 -23.10 -2.68
C LYS A 195 6.18 -22.74 -3.73
N LEU A 196 5.14 -22.00 -3.36
CA LEU A 196 4.10 -21.52 -4.28
C LEU A 196 4.54 -20.29 -5.08
N LEU A 197 5.43 -19.44 -4.55
CA LEU A 197 5.84 -18.20 -5.23
C LEU A 197 6.28 -18.43 -6.70
N PRO A 198 7.12 -19.42 -7.06
CA PRO A 198 7.51 -19.66 -8.45
C PRO A 198 6.36 -20.13 -9.36
N THR A 199 5.27 -20.65 -8.79
CA THR A 199 4.08 -21.04 -9.56
C THR A 199 3.12 -19.87 -9.79
N ILE A 200 3.13 -18.88 -8.91
CA ILE A 200 2.26 -17.69 -8.97
C ILE A 200 2.93 -16.57 -9.78
N PHE A 201 4.26 -16.43 -9.65
CA PHE A 201 5.05 -15.37 -10.25
C PHE A 201 6.04 -15.95 -11.26
N SER A 202 5.93 -15.52 -12.52
CA SER A 202 6.82 -15.95 -13.60
C SER A 202 8.15 -15.19 -13.59
N ASP A 203 9.17 -15.80 -14.20
CA ASP A 203 10.53 -15.24 -14.32
C ASP A 203 10.69 -14.34 -15.54
N GLU A 204 9.57 -13.88 -16.10
CA GLU A 204 9.60 -12.95 -17.23
C GLU A 204 10.21 -11.61 -16.81
N HIS A 205 10.56 -10.79 -17.82
CA HIS A 205 11.19 -9.50 -17.59
C HIS A 205 10.18 -8.51 -16.99
N GLU A 206 10.00 -8.57 -15.67
CA GLU A 206 9.10 -7.69 -14.93
C GLU A 206 9.52 -6.22 -15.06
N ARG A 207 8.51 -5.36 -15.01
CA ARG A 207 8.66 -3.92 -14.93
C ARG A 207 7.95 -3.45 -13.68
N PHE A 208 8.51 -2.40 -13.10
CA PHE A 208 8.05 -1.86 -11.82
C PHE A 208 7.67 -0.39 -12.00
N VAL A 209 6.86 0.15 -11.11
CA VAL A 209 6.41 1.54 -11.10
C VAL A 209 6.44 2.08 -9.69
N LEU A 210 6.57 3.40 -9.55
CA LEU A 210 6.29 4.02 -8.25
C LEU A 210 4.81 3.87 -7.93
N HIS A 211 4.50 3.52 -6.68
CA HIS A 211 3.13 3.35 -6.23
C HIS A 211 2.94 3.97 -4.85
N HIS A 212 1.89 4.78 -4.70
CA HIS A 212 1.54 5.40 -3.43
C HIS A 212 0.59 4.47 -2.66
N GLY A 213 1.15 3.56 -1.86
CA GLY A 213 0.40 2.53 -1.13
C GLY A 213 -0.58 3.07 -0.09
N ASP A 214 -0.45 4.32 0.33
CA ASP A 214 -1.34 4.95 1.30
C ASP A 214 -2.11 6.18 0.77
N LEU A 215 -2.63 6.08 -0.45
CA LEU A 215 -3.43 7.16 -1.05
C LEU A 215 -4.86 7.17 -0.48
N ASN A 216 -4.97 7.46 0.81
CA ASN A 216 -6.21 7.67 1.55
C ASN A 216 -6.66 9.15 1.50
N SER A 217 -7.81 9.47 2.08
CA SER A 217 -8.38 10.83 2.06
C SER A 217 -7.67 11.82 3.00
N ASP A 218 -6.83 11.34 3.92
CA ASP A 218 -5.97 12.19 4.75
C ASP A 218 -4.72 12.62 3.96
N ASN A 219 -4.23 11.80 3.03
CA ASN A 219 -3.05 12.11 2.21
C ASN A 219 -3.33 12.92 0.93
N ILE A 220 -4.56 13.41 0.76
CA ILE A 220 -4.97 14.28 -0.35
C ILE A 220 -5.43 15.62 0.23
N LEU A 221 -4.82 16.72 -0.22
CA LEU A 221 -5.26 18.07 0.12
C LEU A 221 -6.06 18.70 -1.01
N VAL A 222 -7.10 19.45 -0.64
CA VAL A 222 -7.95 20.22 -1.55
C VAL A 222 -8.08 21.68 -1.14
N ASP A 223 -8.25 22.58 -2.12
CA ASP A 223 -8.62 23.98 -1.88
C ASP A 223 -10.13 24.17 -1.67
N SER A 224 -10.58 25.40 -1.43
CA SER A 224 -11.99 25.75 -1.26
C SER A 224 -12.87 25.49 -2.49
N ASP A 225 -12.25 25.33 -3.67
CA ASP A 225 -12.94 24.96 -4.92
C ASP A 225 -12.90 23.44 -5.17
N HIS A 226 -12.37 22.66 -4.22
CA HIS A 226 -12.14 21.22 -4.25
C HIS A 226 -11.15 20.76 -5.34
N ASN A 227 -10.20 21.61 -5.72
CA ASN A 227 -9.08 21.20 -6.56
C ASN A 227 -7.98 20.58 -5.69
N ILE A 228 -7.37 19.48 -6.16
CA ILE A 228 -6.23 18.87 -5.46
C ILE A 228 -5.03 19.83 -5.46
N THR A 229 -4.57 20.20 -4.28
CA THR A 229 -3.42 21.08 -4.06
C THR A 229 -2.16 20.35 -3.61
N GLY A 230 -2.30 19.11 -3.11
CA GLY A 230 -1.18 18.31 -2.64
C GLY A 230 -1.54 16.83 -2.48
N ILE A 231 -0.58 15.98 -2.82
CA ILE A 231 -0.50 14.58 -2.41
C ILE A 231 0.67 14.49 -1.43
N LEU A 232 0.37 14.06 -0.21
CA LEU A 232 1.30 14.02 0.91
C LEU A 232 1.81 12.59 1.13
N ASP A 233 2.69 12.43 2.12
CA ASP A 233 3.08 11.13 2.67
C ASP A 233 3.75 10.19 1.67
N TRP A 234 4.86 10.65 1.12
CA TRP A 234 5.70 9.89 0.19
C TRP A 234 6.77 9.05 0.91
N GLU A 235 6.60 8.82 2.22
CA GLU A 235 7.50 8.01 3.02
C GLU A 235 7.38 6.53 2.67
N CYS A 236 8.47 5.77 2.83
CA CYS A 236 8.53 4.33 2.52
C CYS A 236 8.06 3.92 1.10
N ILE A 237 7.92 4.88 0.17
CA ILE A 237 7.50 4.62 -1.20
C ILE A 237 8.65 4.03 -2.00
N HIS A 238 8.42 2.82 -2.49
CA HIS A 238 9.31 2.08 -3.36
C HIS A 238 8.62 1.72 -4.67
N THR A 239 9.41 1.31 -5.66
CA THR A 239 8.86 0.78 -6.90
C THR A 239 8.30 -0.61 -6.66
N VAL A 240 7.09 -0.89 -7.14
CA VAL A 240 6.41 -2.17 -6.97
C VAL A 240 6.04 -2.79 -8.33
N PRO A 241 5.73 -4.09 -8.38
CA PRO A 241 5.27 -4.74 -9.61
C PRO A 241 3.97 -4.15 -10.14
N LEU A 242 3.72 -4.28 -11.45
CA LEU A 242 2.50 -3.72 -12.06
C LEU A 242 1.22 -4.29 -11.44
N TRP A 243 1.23 -5.58 -11.10
CA TRP A 243 0.08 -6.24 -10.49
C TRP A 243 -0.27 -5.67 -9.11
N TYR A 244 0.73 -5.18 -8.36
CA TYR A 244 0.55 -4.54 -7.06
C TYR A 244 0.12 -3.08 -7.22
N ALA A 245 0.71 -2.36 -8.18
CA ALA A 245 0.38 -0.95 -8.38
C ALA A 245 -1.02 -0.71 -8.97
N CYS A 246 -1.60 -1.73 -9.62
CA CYS A 246 -2.89 -1.64 -10.29
C CYS A 246 -4.07 -1.92 -9.34
N GLU A 247 -4.15 -1.16 -8.25
CA GLU A 247 -5.20 -1.29 -7.23
C GLU A 247 -6.05 -0.02 -7.11
N THR A 248 -7.24 -0.18 -6.54
CA THR A 248 -8.14 0.93 -6.25
C THR A 248 -7.51 1.81 -5.15
N PRO A 249 -7.46 3.14 -5.29
CA PRO A 249 -6.99 4.03 -4.23
C PRO A 249 -7.77 3.84 -2.92
N LYS A 250 -7.08 3.93 -1.78
CA LYS A 250 -7.69 3.69 -0.45
C LYS A 250 -8.87 4.61 -0.15
N PHE A 251 -8.87 5.86 -0.62
CA PHE A 251 -10.03 6.75 -0.40
C PHE A 251 -11.31 6.29 -1.14
N LEU A 252 -11.20 5.37 -2.12
CA LEU A 252 -12.32 4.71 -2.81
C LEU A 252 -12.54 3.26 -2.34
N ALA A 253 -11.76 2.78 -1.36
CA ALA A 253 -11.92 1.46 -0.78
C ALA A 253 -13.13 1.43 0.16
N SER A 254 -13.87 0.33 0.11
CA SER A 254 -15.02 0.02 0.96
C SER A 254 -15.03 -1.48 1.19
N ASP A 255 -15.36 -1.92 2.40
CA ASP A 255 -15.43 -3.34 2.73
C ASP A 255 -16.57 -4.04 1.98
N TYR A 256 -17.65 -3.30 1.73
CA TYR A 256 -18.84 -3.77 1.03
C TYR A 256 -19.08 -3.00 -0.27
N GLU A 257 -19.56 -3.73 -1.28
CA GLU A 257 -20.08 -3.15 -2.50
C GLU A 257 -21.59 -2.96 -2.38
N ARG A 258 -22.05 -1.74 -2.65
CA ARG A 258 -23.47 -1.40 -2.62
C ARG A 258 -23.87 -0.74 -3.94
N ASN A 259 -24.54 -1.52 -4.79
CA ASN A 259 -24.93 -1.07 -6.12
C ASN A 259 -26.27 -0.32 -6.14
N GLU A 260 -27.11 -0.56 -5.14
CA GLU A 260 -28.44 0.05 -5.02
C GLU A 260 -28.41 1.18 -4.00
N LEU A 261 -29.09 2.29 -4.31
CA LEU A 261 -29.21 3.43 -3.41
C LEU A 261 -29.97 2.99 -2.14
N PRO A 262 -29.43 3.19 -0.93
CA PRO A 262 -30.15 2.93 0.31
C PRO A 262 -31.47 3.69 0.36
N ASP A 263 -32.57 2.97 0.61
CA ASP A 263 -33.87 3.56 0.85
C ASP A 263 -33.97 4.01 2.30
N ALA A 264 -33.97 5.33 2.52
CA ALA A 264 -33.99 5.94 3.85
C ALA A 264 -35.18 5.47 4.70
N ASP A 265 -36.31 5.14 4.09
CA ASP A 265 -37.52 4.69 4.80
C ASP A 265 -37.30 3.36 5.53
N ILE A 266 -36.35 2.54 5.10
CA ILE A 266 -36.00 1.25 5.73
C ILE A 266 -35.20 1.45 7.03
N TYR A 267 -34.56 2.60 7.18
CA TYR A 267 -33.65 2.88 8.30
C TYR A 267 -34.31 3.69 9.41
N LEU A 268 -35.57 4.10 9.26
CA LEU A 268 -36.28 4.87 10.28
C LEU A 268 -36.44 4.04 11.56
N GLU A 269 -35.88 4.54 12.67
CA GLU A 269 -35.88 3.84 13.96
C GLU A 269 -36.65 4.62 15.03
N GLU A 270 -36.40 5.93 15.14
CA GLU A 270 -37.01 6.78 16.16
C GLU A 270 -37.77 7.95 15.54
N PHE A 271 -38.78 8.46 16.25
CA PHE A 271 -39.48 9.69 15.87
C PHE A 271 -39.10 10.81 16.83
N ASP A 272 -38.56 11.90 16.30
CA ASP A 272 -38.24 13.09 17.08
C ASP A 272 -39.51 13.94 17.27
N GLU A 273 -40.07 13.94 18.48
CA GLU A 273 -41.25 14.73 18.81
C GLU A 273 -40.99 16.25 18.79
N GLU A 274 -39.75 16.70 19.00
CA GLU A 274 -39.40 18.13 19.00
C GLU A 274 -39.24 18.68 17.58
N THR A 275 -38.61 17.90 16.69
CA THR A 275 -38.41 18.32 15.29
C THR A 275 -39.50 17.84 14.33
N GLY A 276 -40.33 16.88 14.76
CA GLY A 276 -41.42 16.29 13.98
C GLY A 276 -40.93 15.44 12.81
N LYS A 277 -39.76 14.83 12.92
CA LYS A 277 -39.11 14.05 11.86
C LYS A 277 -38.75 12.65 12.36
N ASP A 278 -38.85 11.67 11.47
CA ASP A 278 -38.26 10.36 11.69
C ASP A 278 -36.73 10.45 11.62
N ILE A 279 -36.04 9.83 12.58
CA ILE A 279 -34.60 9.71 12.69
C ILE A 279 -34.20 8.34 12.12
N PRO A 280 -33.41 8.29 11.03
CA PRO A 280 -32.80 7.07 10.57
C PRO A 280 -31.75 6.57 11.58
N ASN A 281 -31.56 5.26 11.66
CA ASN A 281 -30.46 4.68 12.42
C ASN A 281 -29.09 5.00 11.79
N GLU A 282 -28.03 4.81 12.57
CA GLU A 282 -26.65 5.11 12.18
C GLU A 282 -26.16 4.31 10.96
N ALA A 283 -26.84 3.21 10.58
CA ALA A 283 -26.44 2.40 9.44
C ALA A 283 -26.76 3.07 8.09
N LEU A 284 -27.69 4.04 8.04
CA LEU A 284 -27.99 4.74 6.78
C LEU A 284 -26.76 5.48 6.25
N ASP A 285 -26.06 6.22 7.10
CA ASP A 285 -24.90 7.02 6.69
C ASP A 285 -23.76 6.13 6.17
N CYS A 286 -23.47 5.05 6.90
CA CYS A 286 -22.49 4.04 6.48
C CYS A 286 -22.86 3.45 5.09
N HIS A 287 -24.10 3.01 4.92
CA HIS A 287 -24.55 2.43 3.66
C HIS A 287 -24.59 3.44 2.51
N MET A 288 -24.88 4.71 2.79
CA MET A 288 -24.80 5.79 1.79
C MET A 288 -23.37 6.03 1.34
N GLU A 289 -22.41 6.00 2.27
CA GLU A 289 -20.97 6.08 1.95
C GLU A 289 -20.51 4.88 1.12
N GLU A 290 -20.90 3.65 1.49
CA GLU A 290 -20.61 2.43 0.72
C GLU A 290 -21.15 2.53 -0.72
N TYR A 291 -22.38 3.00 -0.87
CA TYR A 291 -23.01 3.20 -2.18
C TYR A 291 -22.22 4.22 -3.01
N GLU A 292 -21.93 5.38 -2.42
CA GLU A 292 -21.18 6.44 -3.09
C GLU A 292 -19.79 5.94 -3.53
N LYS A 293 -19.03 5.30 -2.64
CA LYS A 293 -17.71 4.73 -2.97
C LYS A 293 -17.81 3.66 -4.04
N THR A 294 -18.85 2.83 -4.03
CA THR A 294 -19.10 1.82 -5.08
C THR A 294 -19.30 2.50 -6.44
N GLN A 295 -20.15 3.52 -6.51
CA GLN A 295 -20.41 4.26 -7.74
C GLN A 295 -19.16 5.03 -8.23
N LEU A 296 -18.40 5.67 -7.34
CA LEU A 296 -17.16 6.37 -7.69
C LEU A 296 -16.05 5.41 -8.10
N ARG A 297 -16.00 4.19 -7.56
CA ARG A 297 -15.08 3.14 -7.99
C ARG A 297 -15.41 2.66 -9.41
N ASN A 298 -16.69 2.45 -9.72
CA ASN A 298 -17.11 2.14 -11.09
C ASN A 298 -16.65 3.23 -12.07
N PHE A 299 -16.91 4.49 -11.72
CA PHE A 299 -16.46 5.65 -12.48
C PHE A 299 -14.93 5.73 -12.61
N PHE A 300 -14.18 5.43 -11.54
CA PHE A 300 -12.72 5.33 -11.57
C PHE A 300 -12.24 4.32 -12.61
N PHE A 301 -12.82 3.11 -12.64
CA PHE A 301 -12.44 2.08 -13.61
C PHE A 301 -12.79 2.47 -15.05
N GLU A 302 -13.92 3.15 -15.26
CA GLU A 302 -14.29 3.68 -16.58
C GLU A 302 -13.28 4.72 -17.08
N GLU A 303 -12.94 5.69 -16.23
CA GLU A 303 -11.96 6.73 -16.58
C GLU A 303 -10.55 6.16 -16.74
N MET A 304 -10.15 5.21 -15.88
CA MET A 304 -8.86 4.54 -16.01
C MET A 304 -8.82 3.68 -17.28
N GLN A 305 -9.91 3.01 -17.65
CA GLN A 305 -10.02 2.27 -18.92
C GLN A 305 -9.87 3.20 -20.13
N ARG A 306 -10.34 4.46 -20.03
CA ARG A 306 -10.20 5.49 -21.05
C ARG A 306 -8.78 6.07 -21.13
N VAL A 307 -8.14 6.34 -20.00
CA VAL A 307 -6.84 7.02 -19.92
C VAL A 307 -5.66 6.06 -20.03
N CYS A 308 -5.73 4.90 -19.38
CA CYS A 308 -4.69 3.88 -19.34
C CYS A 308 -5.29 2.45 -19.41
N PRO A 309 -5.71 1.99 -20.60
CA PRO A 309 -6.28 0.64 -20.77
C PRO A 309 -5.40 -0.50 -20.25
N GLU A 310 -4.08 -0.37 -20.39
CA GLU A 310 -3.11 -1.35 -19.91
C GLU A 310 -3.20 -1.54 -18.39
N TRP A 311 -3.40 -0.46 -17.63
CA TRP A 311 -3.56 -0.50 -16.17
C TRP A 311 -4.73 -1.40 -15.78
N VAL A 312 -5.88 -1.22 -16.43
CA VAL A 312 -7.11 -2.00 -16.16
C VAL A 312 -6.92 -3.47 -16.57
N GLN A 313 -6.19 -3.71 -17.67
CA GLN A 313 -5.89 -5.08 -18.10
C GLN A 313 -5.01 -5.81 -17.06
N VAL A 314 -4.00 -5.14 -16.51
CA VAL A 314 -3.16 -5.69 -15.44
C VAL A 314 -4.01 -5.98 -14.20
N HIS A 315 -4.82 -5.02 -13.74
CA HIS A 315 -5.72 -5.21 -12.59
C HIS A 315 -6.62 -6.45 -12.72
N ARG A 316 -7.17 -6.69 -13.93
CA ARG A 316 -8.05 -7.84 -14.20
C ARG A 316 -7.28 -9.16 -14.24
N ASN A 317 -6.07 -9.16 -14.77
CA ASN A 317 -5.30 -10.38 -15.01
C ASN A 317 -4.50 -10.86 -13.79
N SER A 318 -4.31 -10.00 -12.78
CA SER A 318 -3.36 -10.28 -11.69
C SER A 318 -3.99 -10.61 -10.34
N LYS A 319 -5.23 -11.13 -10.34
CA LYS A 319 -5.99 -11.42 -9.11
C LYS A 319 -5.29 -12.40 -8.17
N LEU A 320 -4.63 -13.43 -8.71
CA LEU A 320 -3.91 -14.41 -7.90
C LEU A 320 -2.65 -13.81 -7.25
N GLN A 321 -1.93 -12.96 -7.99
CA GLN A 321 -0.73 -12.26 -7.48
C GLN A 321 -1.11 -11.29 -6.36
N THR A 322 -2.15 -10.48 -6.56
CA THR A 322 -2.67 -9.56 -5.54
C THR A 322 -3.12 -10.33 -4.30
N ALA A 323 -3.91 -11.40 -4.46
CA ALA A 323 -4.35 -12.23 -3.34
C ALA A 323 -3.16 -12.85 -2.58
N CYS A 324 -2.13 -13.33 -3.30
CA CYS A 324 -0.90 -13.84 -2.66
C CYS A 324 -0.19 -12.75 -1.84
N SER A 325 -0.16 -11.51 -2.32
CA SER A 325 0.44 -10.40 -1.58
C SER A 325 -0.36 -10.02 -0.34
N GLU A 326 -1.69 -10.05 -0.41
CA GLU A 326 -2.57 -9.89 0.77
C GLU A 326 -2.28 -10.96 1.83
N VAL A 327 -2.08 -12.23 1.41
CA VAL A 327 -1.72 -13.32 2.33
C VAL A 327 -0.41 -13.02 3.04
N VAL A 328 0.59 -12.51 2.31
CA VAL A 328 1.89 -12.18 2.87
C VAL A 328 1.80 -10.99 3.83
N SER A 329 0.99 -9.97 3.53
CA SER A 329 0.88 -8.78 4.39
C SER A 329 0.25 -9.09 5.75
N ILE A 330 -0.75 -9.98 5.79
CA ILE A 330 -1.41 -10.38 7.05
C ILE A 330 -0.78 -11.62 7.69
N PHE A 331 0.31 -12.14 7.13
CA PHE A 331 0.86 -13.45 7.51
C PHE A 331 1.26 -13.53 9.00
N GLY A 332 1.75 -12.42 9.56
CA GLY A 332 2.17 -12.34 10.96
C GLY A 332 1.03 -12.10 11.96
N GLU A 333 -0.19 -11.86 11.50
CA GLU A 333 -1.32 -11.56 12.37
C GLU A 333 -2.02 -12.85 12.78
N MET A 334 -1.98 -13.17 14.07
CA MET A 334 -2.50 -14.44 14.61
C MET A 334 -3.98 -14.65 14.27
N ILE A 335 -4.78 -13.58 14.34
CA ILE A 335 -6.22 -13.59 13.99
C ILE A 335 -6.51 -14.07 12.55
N HIS A 336 -5.51 -14.00 11.67
CA HIS A 336 -5.61 -14.38 10.26
C HIS A 336 -4.98 -15.74 9.94
N ALA A 337 -4.40 -16.44 10.91
CA ALA A 337 -3.67 -17.70 10.68
C ALA A 337 -4.53 -18.78 10.00
N ASN A 338 -5.77 -18.96 10.43
CA ASN A 338 -6.73 -19.89 9.82
C ASN A 338 -7.04 -19.55 8.35
N TRP A 339 -7.17 -18.25 8.04
CA TRP A 339 -7.46 -17.76 6.69
C TRP A 339 -6.26 -17.97 5.76
N VAL A 340 -5.06 -17.67 6.24
CA VAL A 340 -3.80 -17.92 5.54
C VAL A 340 -3.65 -19.40 5.23
N GLU A 341 -3.84 -20.28 6.22
CA GLU A 341 -3.77 -21.74 6.05
C GLU A 341 -4.79 -22.23 5.01
N GLY A 342 -6.05 -21.79 5.12
CA GLY A 342 -7.11 -22.14 4.19
C GLY A 342 -6.82 -21.67 2.75
N TRP A 343 -6.24 -20.49 2.58
CA TRP A 343 -5.86 -19.96 1.28
C TRP A 343 -4.73 -20.79 0.65
N ILE A 344 -3.67 -21.09 1.42
CA ILE A 344 -2.53 -21.91 0.96
C ILE A 344 -3.03 -23.27 0.48
N ALA A 345 -3.85 -23.96 1.28
CA ALA A 345 -4.37 -25.29 0.95
C ALA A 345 -5.21 -25.28 -0.35
N ARG A 346 -5.99 -24.21 -0.58
CA ARG A 346 -6.80 -24.06 -1.81
C ARG A 346 -5.93 -23.84 -3.04
N VAL A 347 -4.91 -22.98 -2.95
CA VAL A 347 -3.98 -22.74 -4.07
C VAL A 347 -3.20 -24.02 -4.40
N GLU A 348 -2.72 -24.76 -3.39
CA GLU A 348 -2.03 -26.04 -3.61
C GLU A 348 -2.91 -27.07 -4.32
N LYS A 349 -4.21 -27.11 -4.00
CA LYS A 349 -5.16 -28.08 -4.57
C LYS A 349 -5.64 -27.71 -5.97
N ASN A 350 -5.98 -26.43 -6.18
CA ASN A 350 -6.76 -25.98 -7.35
C ASN A 350 -5.96 -25.05 -8.30
N GLY A 351 -4.78 -24.58 -7.89
CA GLY A 351 -3.96 -23.62 -8.64
C GLY A 351 -4.53 -22.20 -8.73
N HIS A 352 -5.70 -21.96 -8.14
CA HIS A 352 -6.41 -20.68 -8.14
C HIS A 352 -7.20 -20.55 -6.83
N CYS A 353 -7.24 -19.36 -6.24
CA CYS A 353 -8.04 -19.05 -5.05
C CYS A 353 -8.60 -17.62 -5.16
N PRO A 354 -9.83 -17.37 -4.68
CA PRO A 354 -10.39 -16.02 -4.59
C PRO A 354 -9.60 -15.14 -3.59
N SER A 355 -9.91 -13.84 -3.57
CA SER A 355 -9.23 -12.87 -2.69
C SER A 355 -9.42 -13.22 -1.23
N ILE A 356 -8.44 -12.91 -0.38
CA ILE A 356 -8.58 -13.10 1.06
C ILE A 356 -9.75 -12.28 1.60
N SER A 357 -9.93 -11.07 1.08
CA SER A 357 -11.07 -10.23 1.47
C SER A 357 -12.42 -10.92 1.26
N SER A 358 -12.60 -11.67 0.16
CA SER A 358 -13.82 -12.47 -0.06
C SER A 358 -13.95 -13.65 0.89
N MET A 359 -12.81 -14.22 1.32
CA MET A 359 -12.80 -15.27 2.34
C MET A 359 -13.20 -14.68 3.69
N LEU A 360 -12.55 -13.59 4.14
CA LEU A 360 -12.83 -12.89 5.39
C LEU A 360 -14.29 -12.44 5.52
N ARG A 361 -14.94 -12.03 4.41
CA ARG A 361 -16.36 -11.66 4.38
C ARG A 361 -17.34 -12.85 4.40
N GLY A 362 -16.84 -14.09 4.41
CA GLY A 362 -17.69 -15.28 4.40
C GLY A 362 -18.38 -15.56 3.05
N GLU A 363 -17.95 -14.89 1.97
CA GLU A 363 -18.55 -15.03 0.63
C GLU A 363 -18.15 -16.36 -0.05
N CYS A 364 -17.15 -17.06 0.48
CA CYS A 364 -16.80 -18.41 0.06
C CYS A 364 -17.45 -19.44 0.98
N CYS A 365 -18.41 -20.21 0.46
CA CYS A 365 -18.92 -21.40 1.15
C CYS A 365 -17.75 -22.32 1.57
N TRP A 366 -17.76 -22.72 2.84
CA TRP A 366 -16.92 -23.80 3.36
C TRP A 366 -17.53 -25.12 2.89
N ASP A 367 -17.19 -25.55 1.68
CA ASP A 367 -17.52 -26.91 1.18
C ASP A 367 -16.47 -27.95 1.59
#